data_AF-A0A6N7VXP6-F1
#
_entry.id   AF-A0A6N7VXP6-F1
#
_cell.length_a   1.000
_cell.length_b   1.000
_cell.length_c   1.000
_cell.angle_alpha   90.00
_cell.angle_beta   90.00
_cell.angle_gamma   90.00
#
_symmetry.space_group_name_H-M   'P 1'
#
loop_
_entity.id
_entity.type
_entity.pdbx_description
1 polymer ?
#
loop_
_entity_poly.entity_id
_entity_poly.type
_entity_poly.pdbx_seq_one_letter_code
_entity_poly.pdbx_strand_id
1 'polypeptide(L)'
;MSQIVSYVSVYFSIFPGKELISEAILMDSDKKPMKSFLVKSVLAVCITLFCLFYLDIMYEQKSDNPIAEINAFNFVPETIQIANFGSSHGQCAFDWSALKDRGLKCFNFALTSQSFEYDYALLNMHKDAFTEGSIAFIPVSYFSFNREATDPNDIEAISIRYYRLLSPQYNPDYSLYKDLVAVRFPILSAGDGIFDLFKPPISFPSLSDNRQNIVYAAEASPDAAPGTEAPAAEGELQGEGESSDTPQAPAPENPEQIYGAEKVQEFEAKGYARYQRHFEGKTDYFEEDKEQDLRNIIELCKERNITPILITTPYTQYYNQYVSADFLYEFYSKIQDIAVEYNITYYDYSHDERYQTNLQYFGDADHLNEKGAVYFTEMLTNEIPELKAYLETH
;
A
#
# COMPACT_ATOMS: atom_id res chain seq x y z
N MET A 1 5.27 -22.75 -4.62
CA MET A 1 5.22 -23.23 -6.02
C MET A 1 5.10 -22.08 -7.03
N SER A 2 4.24 -21.07 -6.81
CA SER A 2 4.09 -19.92 -7.73
C SER A 2 5.40 -19.11 -7.94
N GLN A 3 6.15 -18.82 -6.87
CA GLN A 3 7.47 -18.18 -6.99
C GLN A 3 8.46 -19.02 -7.80
N ILE A 4 8.54 -20.33 -7.56
CA ILE A 4 9.42 -21.24 -8.33
C ILE A 4 9.08 -21.20 -9.83
N VAL A 5 7.79 -21.10 -10.19
CA VAL A 5 7.35 -20.98 -11.59
C VAL A 5 7.73 -19.61 -12.19
N SER A 6 7.64 -18.53 -11.41
CA SER A 6 8.10 -17.19 -11.82
C SER A 6 9.63 -17.16 -12.02
N TYR A 7 10.40 -17.77 -11.11
CA TYR A 7 11.86 -17.92 -11.23
C TYR A 7 12.27 -18.74 -12.47
N VAL A 8 11.53 -19.80 -12.80
CA VAL A 8 11.78 -20.60 -14.02
C VAL A 8 11.44 -19.82 -15.30
N SER A 9 10.41 -18.96 -15.26
CA SER A 9 10.03 -18.12 -16.42
C SER A 9 11.08 -17.05 -16.73
N VAL A 10 11.62 -16.38 -15.70
CA VAL A 10 12.75 -15.44 -15.80
C VAL A 10 14.02 -16.15 -16.33
N TYR A 11 14.19 -17.43 -16.00
CA TYR A 11 15.31 -18.26 -16.47
C TYR A 11 15.30 -18.46 -18.00
N PHE A 12 14.13 -18.47 -18.64
CA PHE A 12 14.00 -18.64 -20.09
C PHE A 12 14.09 -17.32 -20.86
N SER A 13 13.75 -16.18 -20.25
CA SER A 13 13.79 -14.87 -20.91
C SER A 13 15.16 -14.18 -20.85
N ILE A 14 16.02 -14.51 -19.87
CA ILE A 14 17.40 -13.96 -19.77
C ILE A 14 18.41 -14.77 -20.60
N PHE A 15 18.10 -16.01 -20.97
CA PHE A 15 18.95 -16.86 -21.81
C PHE A 15 18.35 -17.08 -23.20
N PRO A 16 18.68 -16.25 -24.21
CA PRO A 16 18.56 -16.65 -25.61
C PRO A 16 19.71 -17.62 -25.92
N GLY A 17 19.66 -18.82 -25.32
CA GLY A 17 20.78 -19.76 -25.30
C GLY A 17 20.52 -21.10 -25.98
N LYS A 18 19.31 -21.34 -26.50
CA LYS A 18 19.02 -22.60 -27.22
C LYS A 18 19.94 -22.76 -28.45
N GLU A 19 20.29 -21.67 -29.11
CA GLU A 19 21.19 -21.69 -30.27
C GLU A 19 22.67 -21.91 -29.88
N LEU A 20 23.15 -21.25 -28.82
CA LEU A 20 24.52 -21.40 -28.28
C LEU A 20 24.86 -22.83 -27.83
N ILE A 21 23.87 -23.54 -27.27
CA ILE A 21 24.04 -24.96 -26.89
C ILE A 21 24.07 -25.85 -28.15
N SER A 22 23.30 -25.52 -29.19
CA SER A 22 23.28 -26.29 -30.44
C SER A 22 24.55 -26.12 -31.28
N GLU A 23 25.12 -24.90 -31.32
CA GLU A 23 26.37 -24.61 -32.05
C GLU A 23 27.61 -25.20 -31.37
N ALA A 24 27.64 -25.25 -30.04
CA ALA A 24 28.73 -25.88 -29.29
C ALA A 24 28.80 -27.41 -29.52
N ILE A 25 27.66 -28.04 -29.84
CA ILE A 25 27.57 -29.47 -30.14
C ILE A 25 28.06 -29.76 -31.58
N LEU A 26 27.92 -28.82 -32.52
CA LEU A 26 28.26 -28.99 -33.95
C LEU A 26 29.72 -28.68 -34.31
N MET A 27 30.55 -28.22 -33.38
CA MET A 27 31.98 -27.98 -33.67
C MET A 27 32.78 -29.28 -33.91
N ASP A 28 33.59 -29.25 -34.95
CA ASP A 28 34.51 -30.28 -35.48
C ASP A 28 35.28 -31.12 -34.42
N SER A 29 35.54 -32.39 -34.74
CA SER A 29 36.09 -33.42 -33.83
C SER A 29 37.53 -33.19 -33.37
N ASP A 30 38.23 -32.20 -33.94
CA ASP A 30 39.65 -31.90 -33.65
C ASP A 30 39.87 -30.93 -32.47
N LYS A 31 38.81 -30.39 -31.84
CA LYS A 31 38.91 -29.45 -30.70
C LYS A 31 38.50 -30.02 -29.34
N LYS A 32 38.78 -31.30 -29.10
CA LYS A 32 38.47 -32.02 -27.83
C LYS A 32 38.89 -31.29 -26.53
N PRO A 33 40.07 -30.64 -26.41
CA PRO A 33 40.45 -29.93 -25.18
C PRO A 33 39.65 -28.64 -24.97
N MET A 34 39.26 -27.95 -26.04
CA MET A 34 38.49 -26.70 -25.98
C MET A 34 37.04 -26.96 -25.53
N LYS A 35 36.44 -28.09 -25.95
CA LYS A 35 35.13 -28.56 -25.45
C LYS A 35 35.19 -28.93 -23.96
N SER A 36 36.24 -29.61 -23.51
CA SER A 36 36.40 -29.96 -22.09
C SER A 36 36.57 -28.73 -21.20
N PHE A 37 37.30 -27.72 -21.67
CA PHE A 37 37.45 -26.45 -20.96
C PHE A 37 36.11 -25.71 -20.86
N LEU A 38 35.38 -25.55 -21.97
CA LEU A 38 34.07 -24.89 -21.98
C LEU A 38 33.08 -25.58 -21.03
N VAL A 39 33.00 -26.91 -21.05
CA VAL A 39 32.12 -27.68 -20.15
C VAL A 39 32.48 -27.46 -18.68
N LYS A 40 33.77 -27.43 -18.34
CA LYS A 40 34.22 -27.16 -16.96
C LYS A 40 33.90 -25.73 -16.53
N SER A 41 34.07 -24.76 -17.42
CA SER A 41 33.72 -23.35 -17.15
C SER A 41 32.22 -23.18 -16.92
N VAL A 42 31.38 -23.76 -17.76
CA VAL A 42 29.92 -23.74 -17.59
C VAL A 42 29.52 -24.42 -16.28
N LEU A 43 30.09 -25.59 -15.98
CA LEU A 43 29.82 -26.31 -14.74
C LEU A 43 30.22 -25.49 -13.51
N ALA A 44 31.37 -24.84 -13.53
CA ALA A 44 31.81 -23.97 -12.44
C ALA A 44 30.85 -22.80 -12.21
N VAL A 45 30.39 -22.15 -13.29
CA VAL A 45 29.38 -21.08 -13.20
C VAL A 45 28.06 -21.62 -12.61
N CYS A 46 27.59 -22.78 -13.07
CA CYS A 46 26.38 -23.40 -12.55
C CYS A 46 26.50 -23.73 -11.05
N ILE A 47 27.65 -24.25 -10.60
CA ILE A 47 27.90 -24.54 -9.18
C ILE A 47 27.90 -23.25 -8.36
N THR A 48 28.59 -22.20 -8.82
CA THR A 48 28.62 -20.90 -8.14
C THR A 48 27.22 -20.32 -7.99
N LEU A 49 26.42 -20.34 -9.06
CA LEU A 49 25.03 -19.89 -9.01
C LEU A 49 24.21 -20.74 -8.05
N PHE A 50 24.34 -22.06 -8.07
CA PHE A 50 23.64 -22.95 -7.14
C PHE A 50 24.00 -22.66 -5.68
N CYS A 51 25.27 -22.43 -5.37
CA CYS A 51 25.71 -22.03 -4.03
C CYS A 51 25.12 -20.68 -3.61
N LEU A 52 25.13 -19.70 -4.52
CA LEU A 52 24.51 -18.39 -4.27
C LEU A 52 23.02 -18.54 -3.96
N PHE A 53 22.27 -19.29 -4.78
CA PHE A 53 20.85 -19.56 -4.55
C PHE A 53 20.60 -20.25 -3.21
N TYR A 54 21.43 -21.22 -2.85
CA TYR A 54 21.29 -21.91 -1.58
C TYR A 54 21.51 -20.97 -0.38
N LEU A 55 22.53 -20.11 -0.45
CA LEU A 55 22.80 -19.12 0.60
C LEU A 55 21.70 -18.07 0.70
N ASP A 56 21.13 -17.66 -0.44
CA ASP A 56 20.04 -16.70 -0.49
C ASP A 56 18.75 -17.24 0.15
N ILE A 57 18.39 -18.50 -0.16
CA ILE A 57 17.27 -19.19 0.51
C ILE A 57 17.48 -19.25 2.03
N MET A 58 18.70 -19.56 2.48
CA MET A 58 19.02 -19.58 3.92
C MET A 58 18.89 -18.19 4.56
N TYR A 59 19.26 -17.15 3.81
CA TYR A 59 19.19 -15.76 4.25
C TYR A 59 17.75 -15.28 4.40
N GLU A 60 16.92 -15.49 3.38
CA GLU A 60 15.50 -15.12 3.41
C GLU A 60 14.72 -15.83 4.52
N GLN A 61 15.06 -17.08 4.83
CA GLN A 61 14.42 -17.83 5.92
C GLN A 61 14.74 -17.28 7.32
N LYS A 62 15.88 -16.59 7.47
CA LYS A 62 16.28 -15.98 8.75
C LYS A 62 15.94 -14.48 8.82
N SER A 63 15.74 -13.81 7.69
CA SER A 63 15.26 -12.43 7.68
C SER A 63 13.75 -12.39 7.93
N ASP A 64 13.30 -11.52 8.84
CA ASP A 64 11.89 -11.20 8.96
C ASP A 64 11.39 -10.70 7.59
N ASN A 65 10.38 -11.36 7.01
CA ASN A 65 9.84 -10.98 5.70
C ASN A 65 8.81 -9.86 5.91
N PRO A 66 9.18 -8.59 5.68
CA PRO A 66 8.39 -7.46 6.18
C PRO A 66 7.24 -7.06 5.26
N ILE A 67 6.92 -7.83 4.21
CA ILE A 67 6.09 -7.30 3.11
C ILE A 67 4.85 -8.16 2.80
N ALA A 68 4.02 -8.39 3.81
CA ALA A 68 2.69 -8.96 3.58
C ALA A 68 1.84 -8.07 2.65
N GLU A 69 2.03 -6.75 2.69
CA GLU A 69 1.24 -5.77 1.93
C GLU A 69 1.35 -5.91 0.40
N ILE A 70 2.52 -6.29 -0.13
CA ILE A 70 2.71 -6.44 -1.58
C ILE A 70 2.20 -7.77 -2.13
N ASN A 71 1.84 -8.73 -1.27
CA ASN A 71 1.42 -10.06 -1.74
C ASN A 71 0.18 -10.00 -2.62
N ALA A 72 -0.69 -9.00 -2.42
CA ALA A 72 -1.86 -8.75 -3.26
C ALA A 72 -1.49 -8.51 -4.73
N PHE A 73 -0.32 -7.92 -5.01
CA PHE A 73 0.13 -7.61 -6.37
C PHE A 73 0.51 -8.86 -7.18
N ASN A 74 0.74 -10.01 -6.53
CA ASN A 74 0.86 -11.29 -7.25
C ASN A 74 -0.47 -11.73 -7.90
N PHE A 75 -1.58 -11.07 -7.56
CA PHE A 75 -2.92 -11.42 -7.97
C PHE A 75 -3.66 -10.23 -8.58
N VAL A 76 -2.94 -9.27 -9.19
CA VAL A 76 -3.58 -8.21 -9.99
C VAL A 76 -4.43 -8.88 -11.06
N PRO A 77 -5.75 -8.64 -11.09
CA PRO A 77 -6.63 -9.30 -12.04
C PRO A 77 -6.46 -8.70 -13.44
N GLU A 78 -6.70 -9.51 -14.46
CA GLU A 78 -7.01 -8.99 -15.79
C GLU A 78 -8.43 -8.40 -15.80
N THR A 79 -8.72 -7.56 -16.79
CA THR A 79 -10.03 -6.92 -16.98
C THR A 79 -10.50 -6.10 -15.77
N ILE A 80 -9.61 -5.29 -15.20
CA ILE A 80 -9.90 -4.39 -14.07
C ILE A 80 -10.97 -3.37 -14.50
N GLN A 81 -12.05 -3.34 -13.73
CA GLN A 81 -13.19 -2.44 -13.94
C GLN A 81 -13.12 -1.21 -13.04
N ILE A 82 -12.66 -1.39 -11.80
CA ILE A 82 -12.53 -0.31 -10.81
C ILE A 82 -11.20 -0.47 -10.09
N ALA A 83 -10.41 0.58 -10.00
CA ALA A 83 -9.23 0.58 -9.16
C ALA A 83 -9.09 1.88 -8.37
N ASN A 84 -8.26 1.83 -7.34
CA ASN A 84 -7.75 3.04 -6.71
C ASN A 84 -6.23 2.97 -6.58
N PHE A 85 -5.61 4.13 -6.53
CA PHE A 85 -4.17 4.35 -6.34
C PHE A 85 -3.93 5.15 -5.06
N GLY A 86 -2.71 5.63 -4.85
CA GLY A 86 -2.36 6.59 -3.82
C GLY A 86 -1.63 6.01 -2.62
N SER A 87 -1.49 6.84 -1.59
CA SER A 87 -0.79 6.55 -0.34
C SER A 87 -1.59 5.64 0.61
N SER A 88 -1.20 5.57 1.88
CA SER A 88 -1.97 4.89 2.93
C SER A 88 -3.40 5.42 3.06
N HIS A 89 -3.68 6.68 2.69
CA HIS A 89 -5.04 7.22 2.63
C HIS A 89 -5.88 6.46 1.60
N GLY A 90 -5.33 6.18 0.41
CA GLY A 90 -5.98 5.31 -0.59
C GLY A 90 -6.02 3.85 -0.16
N GLN A 91 -4.98 3.36 0.50
CA GLN A 91 -4.92 1.97 0.95
C GLN A 91 -6.03 1.67 1.97
N CYS A 92 -6.25 2.59 2.90
CA CYS A 92 -7.20 2.43 3.99
C CYS A 92 -8.63 2.86 3.65
N ALA A 93 -8.85 3.73 2.66
CA ALA A 93 -10.18 4.29 2.41
C ALA A 93 -11.10 3.39 1.58
N PHE A 94 -10.55 2.52 0.71
CA PHE A 94 -11.34 1.76 -0.23
C PHE A 94 -11.45 0.28 0.14
N ASP A 95 -12.67 -0.16 0.43
CA ASP A 95 -13.03 -1.56 0.56
C ASP A 95 -13.91 -2.00 -0.62
N TRP A 96 -13.31 -2.74 -1.55
CA TRP A 96 -13.99 -3.22 -2.74
C TRP A 96 -14.69 -4.58 -2.57
N SER A 97 -14.81 -5.12 -1.36
CA SER A 97 -15.32 -6.49 -1.13
C SER A 97 -16.75 -6.66 -1.66
N ALA A 98 -17.64 -5.73 -1.32
CA ALA A 98 -19.05 -5.77 -1.75
C ALA A 98 -19.20 -5.73 -3.29
N LEU A 99 -18.36 -4.95 -3.98
CA LEU A 99 -18.38 -4.90 -5.45
C LEU A 99 -17.77 -6.16 -6.08
N LYS A 100 -16.72 -6.73 -5.46
CA LYS A 100 -16.15 -8.02 -5.86
C LYS A 100 -17.15 -9.16 -5.70
N ASP A 101 -17.95 -9.16 -4.63
CA ASP A 101 -19.02 -10.14 -4.40
C ASP A 101 -20.15 -10.04 -5.43
N ARG A 102 -20.38 -8.83 -5.98
CA ARG A 102 -21.25 -8.60 -7.14
C ARG A 102 -20.64 -9.05 -8.47
N GLY A 103 -19.39 -9.50 -8.48
CA GLY A 103 -18.68 -10.00 -9.65
C GLY A 103 -17.76 -8.99 -10.35
N LEU A 104 -17.67 -7.75 -9.85
CA LEU A 104 -16.78 -6.74 -10.44
C LEU A 104 -15.30 -7.06 -10.16
N LYS A 105 -14.45 -6.79 -11.15
CA LYS A 105 -12.99 -6.88 -10.98
C LYS A 105 -12.43 -5.56 -10.45
N CYS A 106 -12.19 -5.53 -9.14
CA CYS A 106 -11.64 -4.37 -8.45
C CYS A 106 -10.24 -4.62 -7.91
N PHE A 107 -9.38 -3.61 -7.90
CA PHE A 107 -8.04 -3.70 -7.30
C PHE A 107 -7.60 -2.41 -6.61
N ASN A 108 -6.97 -2.54 -5.44
CA ASN A 108 -6.41 -1.40 -4.71
C ASN A 108 -4.88 -1.42 -4.91
N PHE A 109 -4.37 -0.48 -5.70
CA PHE A 109 -2.94 -0.31 -5.98
C PHE A 109 -2.25 0.59 -4.95
N ALA A 110 -2.96 1.09 -3.95
CA ALA A 110 -2.42 2.02 -2.98
C ALA A 110 -1.57 1.33 -1.90
N LEU A 111 -0.47 1.96 -1.52
CA LEU A 111 0.46 1.50 -0.49
C LEU A 111 0.89 2.66 0.41
N THR A 112 1.38 2.34 1.60
CA THR A 112 1.91 3.34 2.55
C THR A 112 2.98 4.21 1.92
N SER A 113 2.86 5.55 2.05
CA SER A 113 3.81 6.53 1.49
C SER A 113 4.12 6.38 0.00
N GLN A 114 3.14 5.92 -0.78
CA GLN A 114 3.16 5.92 -2.24
C GLN A 114 2.97 7.34 -2.79
N SER A 115 3.86 7.75 -3.70
CA SER A 115 3.82 9.03 -4.41
C SER A 115 3.13 8.90 -5.77
N PHE A 116 2.78 10.03 -6.38
CA PHE A 116 2.24 10.05 -7.75
C PHE A 116 3.19 9.44 -8.79
N GLU A 117 4.52 9.57 -8.61
CA GLU A 117 5.50 8.91 -9.47
C GLU A 117 5.30 7.38 -9.49
N TYR A 118 5.06 6.79 -8.32
CA TYR A 118 4.81 5.35 -8.21
C TYR A 118 3.38 4.95 -8.60
N ASP A 119 2.38 5.82 -8.36
CA ASP A 119 1.03 5.63 -8.92
C ASP A 119 1.09 5.54 -10.45
N TYR A 120 1.79 6.48 -11.10
CA TYR A 120 2.00 6.49 -12.53
C TYR A 120 2.74 5.23 -13.01
N ALA A 121 3.81 4.82 -12.31
CA ALA A 121 4.56 3.62 -12.65
C ALA A 121 3.70 2.35 -12.59
N LEU A 122 2.91 2.19 -11.53
CA LEU A 122 1.98 1.06 -11.36
C LEU A 122 0.90 1.07 -12.44
N LEU A 123 0.28 2.23 -12.69
CA LEU A 123 -0.72 2.38 -13.75
C LEU A 123 -0.11 2.03 -15.11
N ASN A 124 1.08 2.54 -15.44
CA ASN A 124 1.72 2.32 -16.73
C ASN A 124 2.13 0.86 -16.95
N MET A 125 2.52 0.14 -15.90
CA MET A 125 2.78 -1.29 -15.97
C MET A 125 1.50 -2.11 -16.16
N HIS A 126 0.39 -1.71 -15.54
CA HIS A 126 -0.86 -2.48 -15.51
C HIS A 126 -1.94 -1.96 -16.46
N LYS A 127 -1.69 -0.90 -17.23
CA LYS A 127 -2.69 -0.26 -18.11
C LYS A 127 -3.39 -1.20 -19.08
N ASP A 128 -2.72 -2.27 -19.50
CA ASP A 128 -3.27 -3.28 -20.41
C ASP A 128 -4.25 -4.25 -19.72
N ALA A 129 -4.24 -4.31 -18.39
CA ALA A 129 -5.17 -5.11 -17.60
C ALA A 129 -6.52 -4.41 -17.38
N PHE A 130 -6.65 -3.11 -17.67
CA PHE A 130 -7.92 -2.38 -17.48
C PHE A 130 -8.90 -2.61 -18.65
N THR A 131 -10.18 -2.75 -18.35
CA THR A 131 -11.24 -2.72 -19.37
C THR A 131 -11.48 -1.30 -19.86
N GLU A 132 -11.87 -1.13 -21.12
CA GLU A 132 -12.37 0.16 -21.62
C GLU A 132 -13.58 0.63 -20.80
N GLY A 133 -13.61 1.92 -20.45
CA GLY A 133 -14.64 2.53 -19.62
C GLY A 133 -14.48 2.26 -18.11
N SER A 134 -13.39 1.60 -17.68
CA SER A 134 -13.08 1.39 -16.26
C SER A 134 -12.88 2.71 -15.50
N ILE A 135 -12.91 2.65 -14.17
CA ILE A 135 -12.76 3.80 -13.29
C ILE A 135 -11.48 3.66 -12.46
N ALA A 136 -10.72 4.75 -12.36
CA ALA A 136 -9.55 4.84 -11.48
C ALA A 136 -9.72 6.00 -10.48
N PHE A 137 -9.87 5.68 -9.20
CA PHE A 137 -9.80 6.66 -8.12
C PHE A 137 -8.35 7.03 -7.82
N ILE A 138 -8.07 8.33 -7.79
CA ILE A 138 -6.75 8.89 -7.53
C ILE A 138 -6.87 9.78 -6.29
N PRO A 139 -6.57 9.23 -5.10
CA PRO A 139 -6.57 9.99 -3.86
C PRO A 139 -5.54 11.12 -3.89
N VAL A 140 -5.99 12.35 -3.66
CA VAL A 140 -5.16 13.55 -3.49
C VAL A 140 -5.27 13.99 -2.03
N SER A 141 -4.23 13.72 -1.26
CA SER A 141 -4.13 14.09 0.16
C SER A 141 -3.34 15.39 0.32
N TYR A 142 -3.42 16.04 1.48
CA TYR A 142 -2.74 17.33 1.70
C TYR A 142 -1.22 17.27 1.48
N PHE A 143 -0.60 16.10 1.64
CA PHE A 143 0.83 15.90 1.41
C PHE A 143 1.16 15.39 0.00
N SER A 144 0.18 15.14 -0.89
CA SER A 144 0.41 14.45 -2.17
C SER A 144 1.26 15.24 -3.17
N PHE A 145 1.30 16.57 -3.08
CA PHE A 145 2.15 17.42 -3.92
C PHE A 145 3.53 17.69 -3.31
N ASN A 146 3.92 16.92 -2.30
CA ASN A 146 5.24 17.01 -1.68
C ASN A 146 5.72 15.60 -1.32
N ARG A 147 7.01 15.46 -1.01
CA ARG A 147 7.55 14.23 -0.43
C ARG A 147 7.09 14.00 1.03
N GLU A 148 6.39 12.89 1.26
CA GLU A 148 6.06 12.46 2.63
C GLU A 148 7.31 11.95 3.37
N ALA A 149 8.07 11.04 2.75
CA ALA A 149 9.28 10.45 3.34
C ALA A 149 10.51 11.34 3.14
N THR A 150 11.04 11.91 4.22
CA THR A 150 12.24 12.75 4.19
C THR A 150 13.49 12.03 4.72
N ASP A 151 13.33 10.95 5.49
CA ASP A 151 14.43 10.12 5.96
C ASP A 151 15.00 9.26 4.81
N PRO A 152 16.34 9.21 4.63
CA PRO A 152 16.96 8.39 3.59
C PRO A 152 16.63 6.90 3.67
N ASN A 153 16.45 6.33 4.86
CA ASN A 153 16.13 4.91 5.00
C ASN A 153 14.68 4.64 4.59
N ASP A 154 13.75 5.55 4.92
CA ASP A 154 12.35 5.45 4.49
C ASP A 154 12.25 5.55 2.96
N ILE A 155 12.96 6.50 2.35
CA ILE A 155 13.03 6.65 0.89
C ILE A 155 13.58 5.36 0.24
N GLU A 156 14.65 4.79 0.80
CA GLU A 156 15.24 3.55 0.28
C GLU A 156 14.30 2.36 0.46
N ALA A 157 13.62 2.24 1.60
CA ALA A 157 12.65 1.17 1.86
C ALA A 157 11.46 1.24 0.89
N ILE A 158 10.92 2.44 0.66
CA ILE A 158 9.87 2.69 -0.33
C ILE A 158 10.37 2.26 -1.72
N SER A 159 11.56 2.70 -2.13
CA SER A 159 12.10 2.33 -3.44
C SER A 159 12.29 0.80 -3.56
N ILE A 160 12.90 0.13 -2.57
CA ILE A 160 13.07 -1.34 -2.56
C ILE A 160 11.72 -2.07 -2.71
N ARG A 161 10.64 -1.57 -2.10
CA ARG A 161 9.29 -2.13 -2.28
C ARG A 161 8.90 -2.13 -3.76
N TYR A 162 9.16 -1.05 -4.48
CA TYR A 162 8.84 -0.95 -5.91
C TYR A 162 9.77 -1.74 -6.83
N TYR A 163 11.00 -2.05 -6.42
CA TYR A 163 11.82 -3.05 -7.13
C TYR A 163 11.20 -4.45 -7.11
N ARG A 164 10.35 -4.77 -6.11
CA ARG A 164 9.63 -6.05 -6.04
C ARG A 164 8.32 -6.04 -6.83
N LEU A 165 7.75 -4.86 -7.04
CA LEU A 165 6.45 -4.69 -7.71
C LEU A 165 6.60 -4.41 -9.20
N LEU A 166 7.48 -3.49 -9.57
CA LEU A 166 7.61 -2.98 -10.92
C LEU A 166 8.63 -3.79 -11.70
N SER A 167 8.31 -4.06 -12.97
CA SER A 167 9.33 -4.54 -13.90
C SER A 167 10.33 -3.42 -14.22
N PRO A 168 11.59 -3.75 -14.59
CA PRO A 168 12.66 -2.77 -14.76
C PRO A 168 12.33 -1.56 -15.65
N GLN A 169 11.48 -1.73 -16.66
CA GLN A 169 11.14 -0.68 -17.61
C GLN A 169 10.18 0.38 -17.06
N TYR A 170 9.47 0.09 -15.98
CA TYR A 170 8.51 1.02 -15.35
C TYR A 170 9.00 1.56 -14.01
N ASN A 171 10.13 1.06 -13.50
CA ASN A 171 10.66 1.48 -12.21
C ASN A 171 11.41 2.83 -12.36
N PRO A 172 10.99 3.92 -11.69
CA PRO A 172 11.51 5.27 -11.90
C PRO A 172 13.02 5.42 -11.65
N ASP A 173 13.56 4.71 -10.66
CA ASP A 173 14.96 4.81 -10.25
C ASP A 173 15.76 3.53 -10.53
N TYR A 174 15.30 2.71 -11.50
CA TYR A 174 15.86 1.38 -11.74
C TYR A 174 17.38 1.35 -11.86
N SER A 175 17.97 0.39 -11.15
CA SER A 175 19.40 0.12 -11.12
C SER A 175 19.58 -1.39 -11.04
N LEU A 176 20.26 -1.97 -12.04
CA LEU A 176 20.54 -3.40 -12.06
C LEU A 176 21.25 -3.87 -10.79
N TYR A 177 22.15 -3.03 -10.24
CA TYR A 177 22.83 -3.34 -9.00
C TYR A 177 21.83 -3.48 -7.84
N LYS A 178 20.95 -2.49 -7.67
CA LYS A 178 19.94 -2.49 -6.60
C LYS A 178 18.94 -3.64 -6.76
N ASP A 179 18.47 -3.92 -7.97
CA ASP A 179 17.61 -5.08 -8.26
C ASP A 179 18.28 -6.39 -7.83
N LEU A 180 19.56 -6.57 -8.17
CA LEU A 180 20.32 -7.76 -7.79
C LEU A 180 20.52 -7.87 -6.27
N VAL A 181 20.93 -6.81 -5.59
CA VAL A 181 21.34 -6.91 -4.17
C VAL A 181 20.21 -6.71 -3.16
N ALA A 182 19.10 -6.07 -3.54
CA ALA A 182 17.98 -5.79 -2.62
C ALA A 182 16.78 -6.73 -2.85
N VAL A 183 16.65 -7.32 -4.05
CA VAL A 183 15.49 -8.12 -4.42
C VAL A 183 15.85 -9.52 -4.89
N ARG A 184 16.75 -9.68 -5.87
CA ARG A 184 16.99 -11.00 -6.49
C ARG A 184 17.93 -11.90 -5.71
N PHE A 185 18.95 -11.30 -5.08
CA PHE A 185 19.93 -11.96 -4.24
C PHE A 185 20.24 -11.09 -3.01
N PRO A 186 19.27 -10.89 -2.09
CA PRO A 186 19.47 -10.11 -0.86
C PRO A 186 20.73 -10.48 -0.07
N ILE A 187 21.17 -11.74 -0.15
CA ILE A 187 22.42 -12.20 0.45
C ILE A 187 23.66 -11.38 0.04
N LEU A 188 23.65 -10.78 -1.15
CA LEU A 188 24.75 -9.94 -1.63
C LEU A 188 24.88 -8.63 -0.84
N SER A 189 23.82 -8.21 -0.15
CA SER A 189 23.82 -7.05 0.74
C SER A 189 24.20 -7.38 2.19
N ALA A 190 24.34 -8.66 2.55
CA ALA A 190 24.49 -9.10 3.93
C ALA A 190 25.81 -8.65 4.59
N GLY A 191 26.84 -8.31 3.81
CA GLY A 191 28.16 -7.93 4.32
C GLY A 191 28.73 -8.97 5.29
N ASP A 192 29.20 -8.54 6.46
CA ASP A 192 29.68 -9.43 7.53
C ASP A 192 28.55 -10.27 8.17
N GLY A 193 27.28 -9.88 8.00
CA GLY A 193 26.11 -10.63 8.47
C GLY A 193 25.93 -11.98 7.78
N ILE A 194 26.59 -12.23 6.64
CA ILE A 194 26.60 -13.54 5.98
C ILE A 194 27.09 -14.66 6.91
N PHE A 195 27.98 -14.35 7.86
CA PHE A 195 28.49 -15.32 8.81
C PHE A 195 27.44 -15.77 9.85
N ASP A 196 26.37 -15.01 10.05
CA ASP A 196 25.26 -15.38 10.93
C ASP A 196 24.42 -16.54 10.37
N LEU A 197 24.50 -16.79 9.06
CA LEU A 197 23.89 -17.98 8.46
C LEU A 197 24.51 -19.27 8.99
N PHE A 198 25.81 -19.23 9.30
CA PHE A 198 26.58 -20.40 9.74
C PHE A 198 26.70 -20.51 11.26
N LYS A 199 26.20 -19.51 12.02
CA LYS A 199 26.08 -19.65 13.47
C LYS A 199 25.06 -20.76 13.78
N PRO A 200 25.39 -21.75 14.63
CA PRO A 200 24.43 -22.77 15.03
C PRO A 200 23.23 -22.11 15.70
N PRO A 201 22.02 -22.68 15.56
CA PRO A 201 20.85 -22.15 16.26
C PRO A 201 21.16 -22.10 17.75
N ILE A 202 20.95 -20.94 18.37
CA ILE A 202 21.20 -20.74 19.80
C ILE A 202 20.38 -21.78 20.56
N SER A 203 21.05 -22.76 21.17
CA SER A 203 20.42 -23.69 22.10
C SER A 203 19.94 -22.89 23.31
N PHE A 204 18.64 -22.99 23.62
CA PHE A 204 18.01 -22.35 24.78
C PHE A 204 18.82 -22.54 26.07
N PRO A 205 19.12 -21.47 26.83
CA PRO A 205 19.46 -21.59 28.24
C PRO A 205 18.24 -22.05 29.04
N SER A 206 18.51 -22.77 30.12
CA SER A 206 17.58 -23.51 30.97
C SER A 206 16.43 -22.70 31.59
N LEU A 207 15.39 -23.43 32.04
CA LEU A 207 14.22 -23.04 32.86
C LEU A 207 14.49 -22.16 34.11
N SER A 208 15.71 -21.69 34.34
CA SER A 208 16.09 -20.76 35.41
C SER A 208 15.86 -19.28 35.06
N ASP A 209 15.77 -18.92 33.77
CA ASP A 209 15.70 -17.50 33.34
C ASP A 209 14.26 -16.96 33.27
N ASN A 210 13.25 -17.84 33.40
CA ASN A 210 11.83 -17.47 33.43
C ASN A 210 11.39 -16.71 34.70
N ARG A 211 12.32 -16.39 35.62
CA ARG A 211 11.98 -15.60 36.80
C ARG A 211 12.12 -14.08 36.57
N GLN A 212 12.80 -13.65 35.50
CA GLN A 212 12.92 -12.22 35.16
C GLN A 212 11.85 -11.72 34.18
N ASN A 213 11.31 -12.60 33.32
CA ASN A 213 10.20 -12.25 32.42
C ASN A 213 8.82 -12.17 33.10
N ILE A 214 8.69 -12.60 34.36
CA ILE A 214 7.46 -12.42 35.15
C ILE A 214 7.39 -11.02 35.78
N VAL A 215 8.52 -10.31 35.91
CA VAL A 215 8.57 -9.00 36.56
C VAL A 215 8.32 -7.86 35.56
N TYR A 216 8.73 -8.00 34.30
CA TYR A 216 8.46 -6.97 33.27
C TYR A 216 7.07 -7.08 32.61
N ALA A 217 6.43 -8.25 32.64
CA ALA A 217 5.04 -8.41 32.17
C ALA A 217 3.98 -7.99 33.21
N ALA A 218 4.39 -7.75 34.46
CA ALA A 218 3.51 -7.26 35.53
C ALA A 218 3.51 -5.72 35.69
N GLU A 219 4.36 -5.00 34.96
CA GLU A 219 4.42 -3.53 34.98
C GLU A 219 3.95 -2.86 33.67
N ALA A 220 3.47 -3.65 32.70
CA ALA A 220 2.92 -3.16 31.43
C ALA A 220 1.41 -3.43 31.26
N SER A 221 0.68 -3.71 32.34
CA SER A 221 -0.79 -3.69 32.38
C SER A 221 -1.31 -3.56 33.81
N PRO A 222 -2.09 -2.51 34.09
CA PRO A 222 -3.30 -2.60 34.91
C PRO A 222 -4.47 -2.09 34.05
N ASP A 223 -5.55 -2.80 33.75
CA ASP A 223 -6.25 -3.83 34.50
C ASP A 223 -7.00 -4.75 33.54
N ALA A 224 -6.82 -6.06 33.71
CA ALA A 224 -7.84 -7.04 33.34
C ALA A 224 -7.83 -8.14 34.40
N ALA A 225 -8.67 -7.98 35.42
CA ALA A 225 -9.04 -9.09 36.30
C ALA A 225 -10.21 -9.86 35.68
N PRO A 226 -10.22 -11.21 35.74
CA PRO A 226 -11.26 -12.02 35.16
C PRO A 226 -12.41 -12.31 36.14
N GLY A 227 -13.63 -12.26 35.62
CA GLY A 227 -14.76 -13.07 36.06
C GLY A 227 -15.58 -12.54 37.23
N THR A 228 -16.82 -12.13 36.94
CA THR A 228 -17.98 -12.51 37.78
C THR A 228 -19.24 -12.53 36.93
N GLU A 229 -20.10 -13.47 37.30
CA GLU A 229 -21.27 -13.97 36.61
C GLU A 229 -22.32 -12.89 36.31
N ALA A 230 -22.97 -13.02 35.16
CA ALA A 230 -24.20 -12.31 34.83
C ALA A 230 -25.36 -12.85 35.67
N PRO A 231 -26.31 -11.99 36.08
CA PRO A 231 -27.71 -12.37 36.13
C PRO A 231 -28.45 -11.79 34.93
N ALA A 232 -29.23 -12.67 34.31
CA ALA A 232 -30.29 -12.30 33.40
C ALA A 232 -31.29 -11.36 34.09
N ALA A 233 -31.71 -10.32 33.38
CA ALA A 233 -32.93 -9.58 33.70
C ALA A 233 -33.65 -9.28 32.38
N GLU A 234 -34.71 -10.05 32.18
CA GLU A 234 -35.79 -9.78 31.25
C GLU A 234 -36.44 -8.44 31.62
N GLY A 235 -36.70 -7.59 30.62
CA GLY A 235 -37.36 -6.31 30.78
C GLY A 235 -38.22 -6.03 29.55
N GLU A 236 -39.53 -6.10 29.75
CA GLU A 236 -40.60 -6.18 28.76
C GLU A 236 -40.74 -4.94 27.86
N LEU A 237 -41.25 -5.21 26.66
CA LEU A 237 -41.90 -4.27 25.76
C LEU A 237 -43.12 -3.58 26.39
N GLN A 238 -43.23 -2.28 26.19
CA GLN A 238 -44.45 -1.45 26.02
C GLN A 238 -43.97 0.00 25.82
N GLY A 239 -44.49 0.85 24.94
CA GLY A 239 -45.65 0.86 24.06
C GLY A 239 -45.59 2.17 23.24
N GLU A 240 -46.49 2.26 22.28
CA GLU A 240 -46.52 3.17 21.13
C GLU A 240 -46.60 4.68 21.43
N GLY A 241 -46.15 5.47 20.44
CA GLY A 241 -46.45 6.89 20.32
C GLY A 241 -45.97 7.42 18.97
N GLU A 242 -46.84 7.39 17.96
CA GLU A 242 -46.66 8.08 16.69
C GLU A 242 -46.61 9.61 16.90
N SER A 243 -45.56 10.27 16.42
CA SER A 243 -45.65 11.65 15.96
C SER A 243 -44.65 11.89 14.84
N SER A 244 -45.19 12.29 13.69
CA SER A 244 -44.48 12.78 12.52
C SER A 244 -43.54 13.93 12.87
N ASP A 245 -42.24 13.76 12.63
CA ASP A 245 -41.34 14.87 12.32
C ASP A 245 -40.15 14.36 11.50
N THR A 246 -39.88 15.10 10.44
CA THR A 246 -38.77 15.00 9.49
C THR A 246 -37.44 14.64 10.19
N PRO A 247 -36.57 13.79 9.62
CA PRO A 247 -35.27 13.50 10.24
C PRO A 247 -34.39 14.74 10.22
N GLN A 248 -34.41 15.48 11.31
CA GLN A 248 -33.45 16.51 11.61
C GLN A 248 -32.16 15.79 12.01
N ALA A 249 -31.06 16.08 11.31
CA ALA A 249 -29.76 15.51 11.65
C ALA A 249 -29.50 15.71 13.15
N PRO A 250 -29.12 14.66 13.91
CA PRO A 250 -28.83 14.80 15.32
C PRO A 250 -27.74 15.87 15.50
N ALA A 251 -27.90 16.73 16.51
CA ALA A 251 -26.87 17.70 16.88
C ALA A 251 -25.51 16.97 17.00
N PRO A 252 -24.38 17.59 16.59
CA PRO A 252 -23.09 16.91 16.64
C PRO A 252 -22.82 16.47 18.07
N GLU A 253 -22.97 15.16 18.31
CA GLU A 253 -22.78 14.56 19.61
C GLU A 253 -21.31 14.78 20.00
N ASN A 254 -21.08 15.28 21.22
CA ASN A 254 -19.74 15.59 21.69
C ASN A 254 -18.90 14.29 21.69
N PRO A 255 -17.79 14.21 20.92
CA PRO A 255 -16.98 13.00 20.82
C PRO A 255 -16.52 12.45 22.17
N GLU A 256 -16.23 13.32 23.15
CA GLU A 256 -15.83 12.88 24.49
C GLU A 256 -16.94 12.12 25.23
N GLN A 257 -18.21 12.45 24.96
CA GLN A 257 -19.34 11.75 25.56
C GLN A 257 -19.56 10.36 24.95
N ILE A 258 -19.28 10.21 23.66
CA ILE A 258 -19.46 8.95 22.93
C ILE A 258 -18.28 8.00 23.15
N TYR A 259 -17.07 8.55 23.08
CA TYR A 259 -15.82 7.77 22.99
C TYR A 259 -14.97 7.84 24.25
N GLY A 260 -15.27 8.75 25.18
CA GLY A 260 -14.46 9.04 26.35
C GLY A 260 -13.32 10.01 26.06
N ALA A 261 -12.91 10.77 27.09
CA ALA A 261 -11.85 11.78 26.98
C ALA A 261 -10.50 11.18 26.58
N GLU A 262 -10.16 9.98 27.04
CA GLU A 262 -8.88 9.31 26.71
C GLU A 262 -8.74 9.06 25.21
N LYS A 263 -9.79 8.52 24.57
CA LYS A 263 -9.78 8.26 23.12
C LYS A 263 -9.74 9.55 22.32
N VAL A 264 -10.45 10.59 22.75
CA VAL A 264 -10.37 11.91 22.12
C VAL A 264 -8.95 12.47 22.21
N GLN A 265 -8.32 12.42 23.39
CA GLN A 265 -6.95 12.88 23.59
C GLN A 265 -5.94 12.09 22.75
N GLU A 266 -6.13 10.78 22.58
CA GLU A 266 -5.32 9.95 21.67
C GLU A 266 -5.41 10.46 20.22
N PHE A 267 -6.62 10.75 19.75
CA PHE A 267 -6.85 11.27 18.39
C PHE A 267 -6.30 12.68 18.20
N GLU A 268 -6.38 13.55 19.20
CA GLU A 268 -5.74 14.87 19.20
C GLU A 268 -4.21 14.74 19.06
N ALA A 269 -3.59 13.88 19.88
CA ALA A 269 -2.15 13.66 19.84
C ALA A 269 -1.70 13.08 18.49
N LYS A 270 -2.43 12.10 17.95
CA LYS A 270 -2.16 11.55 16.62
C LYS A 270 -2.40 12.58 15.51
N GLY A 271 -3.45 13.38 15.60
CA GLY A 271 -3.75 14.44 14.63
C GLY A 271 -2.62 15.47 14.54
N TYR A 272 -2.11 15.89 15.70
CA TYR A 272 -0.96 16.78 15.74
C TYR A 272 0.29 16.11 15.16
N ALA A 273 0.59 14.86 15.54
CA ALA A 273 1.75 14.14 15.00
C ALA A 273 1.68 13.94 13.47
N ARG A 274 0.49 13.69 12.92
CA ARG A 274 0.25 13.61 11.47
C ARG A 274 0.47 14.95 10.80
N TYR A 275 -0.05 16.03 11.37
CA TYR A 275 0.22 17.38 10.89
C TYR A 275 1.73 17.68 10.88
N GLN A 276 2.45 17.37 11.95
CA GLN A 276 3.90 17.57 12.00
C GLN A 276 4.62 16.80 10.89
N ARG A 277 4.29 15.53 10.69
CA ARG A 277 4.87 14.72 9.61
C ARG A 277 4.59 15.31 8.22
N HIS A 278 3.37 15.77 7.99
CA HIS A 278 2.93 16.23 6.67
C HIS A 278 3.38 17.65 6.33
N PHE A 279 3.55 18.51 7.34
CA PHE A 279 3.77 19.94 7.13
C PHE A 279 5.06 20.51 7.75
N GLU A 280 5.53 19.98 8.88
CA GLU A 280 6.66 20.57 9.59
C GLU A 280 7.98 20.36 8.83
N GLY A 281 8.83 21.40 8.81
CA GLY A 281 10.12 21.36 8.11
C GLY A 281 10.05 21.52 6.58
N LYS A 282 8.85 21.76 6.03
CA LYS A 282 8.65 21.98 4.59
C LYS A 282 8.55 23.46 4.27
N THR A 283 9.27 23.88 3.23
CA THR A 283 9.28 25.26 2.73
C THR A 283 8.46 25.44 1.45
N ASP A 284 8.18 24.33 0.77
CA ASP A 284 7.39 24.24 -0.45
C ASP A 284 6.43 23.06 -0.25
N TYR A 285 5.13 23.25 -0.46
CA TYR A 285 4.12 22.18 -0.30
C TYR A 285 3.62 21.64 -1.65
N PHE A 286 4.00 22.29 -2.75
CA PHE A 286 3.47 22.02 -4.10
C PHE A 286 4.63 21.93 -5.09
N GLU A 287 5.32 20.80 -5.06
CA GLU A 287 6.45 20.49 -5.93
C GLU A 287 5.96 20.24 -7.37
N GLU A 288 6.54 20.96 -8.35
CA GLU A 288 6.12 20.92 -9.77
C GLU A 288 6.20 19.51 -10.38
N ASP A 289 7.19 18.71 -9.98
CA ASP A 289 7.35 17.35 -10.48
C ASP A 289 6.22 16.43 -9.99
N LYS A 290 5.72 16.61 -8.76
CA LYS A 290 4.57 15.88 -8.21
C LYS A 290 3.27 16.28 -8.90
N GLU A 291 3.10 17.57 -9.20
CA GLU A 291 1.98 18.02 -10.04
C GLU A 291 2.05 17.38 -11.43
N GLN A 292 3.24 17.33 -12.04
CA GLN A 292 3.42 16.71 -13.34
C GLN A 292 3.15 15.20 -13.32
N ASP A 293 3.53 14.50 -12.25
CA ASP A 293 3.21 13.08 -12.08
C ASP A 293 1.69 12.84 -12.05
N LEU A 294 0.92 13.67 -11.32
CA LEU A 294 -0.55 13.58 -11.30
C LEU A 294 -1.14 13.80 -12.71
N ARG A 295 -0.62 14.77 -13.46
CA ARG A 295 -1.02 15.03 -14.85
C ARG A 295 -0.75 13.82 -15.74
N ASN A 296 0.42 13.19 -15.61
CA ASN A 296 0.78 11.99 -16.35
C ASN A 296 -0.17 10.82 -16.06
N ILE A 297 -0.61 10.65 -14.80
CA ILE A 297 -1.62 9.64 -14.43
C ILE A 297 -2.94 9.91 -15.16
N ILE A 298 -3.43 11.15 -15.12
CA ILE A 298 -4.69 11.55 -15.75
C ILE A 298 -4.65 11.34 -17.27
N GLU A 299 -3.55 11.76 -17.91
CA GLU A 299 -3.33 11.58 -19.34
C GLU A 299 -3.34 10.11 -19.73
N LEU A 300 -2.59 9.28 -19.00
CA LEU A 300 -2.53 7.85 -19.25
C LEU A 300 -3.89 7.17 -19.05
N CYS A 301 -4.66 7.55 -18.03
CA CYS A 301 -6.03 7.08 -17.86
C CYS A 301 -6.88 7.38 -19.10
N LYS A 302 -6.87 8.64 -19.56
CA LYS A 302 -7.65 9.08 -20.73
C LYS A 302 -7.24 8.38 -22.02
N GLU A 303 -5.94 8.24 -22.28
CA GLU A 303 -5.42 7.50 -23.44
C GLU A 303 -5.94 6.06 -23.50
N ARG A 304 -6.20 5.48 -22.33
CA ARG A 304 -6.65 4.10 -22.16
C ARG A 304 -8.15 3.95 -21.95
N ASN A 305 -8.90 5.05 -22.10
CA ASN A 305 -10.33 5.10 -21.85
C ASN A 305 -10.70 4.62 -20.42
N ILE A 306 -9.84 4.95 -19.46
CA ILE A 306 -10.07 4.81 -18.03
C ILE A 306 -10.55 6.18 -17.55
N THR A 307 -11.62 6.23 -16.77
CA THR A 307 -12.15 7.47 -16.19
C THR A 307 -11.41 7.77 -14.88
N PRO A 308 -10.50 8.77 -14.84
CA PRO A 308 -9.85 9.17 -13.60
C PRO A 308 -10.80 10.00 -12.75
N ILE A 309 -10.83 9.73 -11.45
CA ILE A 309 -11.60 10.50 -10.46
C ILE A 309 -10.63 10.96 -9.38
N LEU A 310 -10.45 12.28 -9.25
CA LEU A 310 -9.67 12.82 -8.14
C LEU A 310 -10.55 12.83 -6.88
N ILE A 311 -9.97 12.44 -5.75
CA ILE A 311 -10.73 12.36 -4.50
C ILE A 311 -9.85 12.67 -3.29
N THR A 312 -10.35 13.43 -2.32
CA THR A 312 -9.71 13.53 -1.00
C THR A 312 -10.54 12.76 0.01
N THR A 313 -9.91 11.82 0.71
CA THR A 313 -10.58 10.92 1.66
C THR A 313 -10.94 11.66 2.97
N PRO A 314 -11.86 11.13 3.79
CA PRO A 314 -12.24 11.77 5.04
C PRO A 314 -11.12 11.88 6.06
N TYR A 315 -11.09 13.01 6.77
CA TYR A 315 -10.21 13.24 7.91
C TYR A 315 -11.01 13.53 9.18
N THR A 316 -10.41 13.27 10.34
CA THR A 316 -10.99 13.73 11.60
C THR A 316 -10.79 15.23 11.75
N GLN A 317 -11.67 15.88 12.52
CA GLN A 317 -11.47 17.28 12.93
C GLN A 317 -10.11 17.50 13.62
N TYR A 318 -9.59 16.45 14.28
CA TYR A 318 -8.34 16.50 15.03
C TYR A 318 -7.10 16.61 14.15
N TYR A 319 -7.19 16.21 12.87
CA TYR A 319 -6.16 16.48 11.88
C TYR A 319 -6.40 17.82 11.17
N ASN A 320 -7.63 18.09 10.70
CA ASN A 320 -7.97 19.30 9.95
C ASN A 320 -7.72 20.60 10.74
N GLN A 321 -7.92 20.60 12.06
CA GLN A 321 -7.77 21.81 12.89
C GLN A 321 -6.39 22.49 12.82
N TYR A 322 -5.35 21.76 12.40
CA TYR A 322 -4.00 22.29 12.28
C TYR A 322 -3.66 22.84 10.90
N VAL A 323 -4.48 22.54 9.88
CA VAL A 323 -4.23 22.93 8.50
C VAL A 323 -4.70 24.37 8.28
N SER A 324 -3.82 25.22 7.74
CA SER A 324 -4.12 26.64 7.55
C SER A 324 -5.06 26.88 6.37
N ALA A 325 -5.88 27.93 6.46
CA ALA A 325 -6.75 28.34 5.36
C ALA A 325 -5.97 28.72 4.09
N ASP A 326 -4.77 29.30 4.25
CA ASP A 326 -3.89 29.67 3.12
C ASP A 326 -3.41 28.41 2.37
N PHE A 327 -3.00 27.37 3.10
CA PHE A 327 -2.62 26.10 2.50
C PHE A 327 -3.81 25.46 1.78
N LEU A 328 -4.99 25.40 2.42
CA LEU A 328 -6.20 24.83 1.81
C LEU A 328 -6.58 25.57 0.53
N TYR A 329 -6.52 26.91 0.55
CA TYR A 329 -6.79 27.72 -0.63
C TYR A 329 -5.87 27.34 -1.81
N GLU A 330 -4.57 27.23 -1.55
CA GLU A 330 -3.61 26.84 -2.59
C GLU A 330 -3.83 25.39 -3.05
N PHE A 331 -4.04 24.46 -2.11
CA PHE A 331 -4.34 23.05 -2.39
C PHE A 331 -5.54 22.88 -3.32
N TYR A 332 -6.67 23.52 -2.98
CA TYR A 332 -7.87 23.46 -3.81
C TYR A 332 -7.69 24.18 -5.14
N SER A 333 -6.96 25.29 -5.18
CA SER A 333 -6.68 26.00 -6.44
C SER A 333 -5.92 25.11 -7.42
N LYS A 334 -4.87 24.42 -6.96
CA LYS A 334 -4.07 23.49 -7.78
C LYS A 334 -4.91 22.33 -8.33
N ILE A 335 -5.72 21.70 -7.47
CA ILE A 335 -6.58 20.59 -7.90
C ILE A 335 -7.64 21.07 -8.88
N GLN A 336 -8.25 22.23 -8.63
CA GLN A 336 -9.28 22.80 -9.50
C GLN A 336 -8.70 23.15 -10.87
N ASP A 337 -7.50 23.73 -10.94
CA ASP A 337 -6.81 24.04 -12.19
C ASP A 337 -6.58 22.76 -13.01
N ILE A 338 -6.07 21.69 -12.39
CA ILE A 338 -5.88 20.39 -13.03
C ILE A 338 -7.21 19.79 -13.47
N ALA A 339 -8.24 19.81 -12.62
CA ALA A 339 -9.55 19.24 -12.91
C ALA A 339 -10.21 19.92 -14.12
N VAL A 340 -10.11 21.25 -14.22
CA VAL A 340 -10.61 22.04 -15.36
C VAL A 340 -9.82 21.74 -16.62
N GLU A 341 -8.49 21.72 -16.53
CA GLU A 341 -7.61 21.49 -17.68
C GLU A 341 -7.89 20.16 -18.36
N TYR A 342 -8.09 19.10 -17.56
CA TYR A 342 -8.38 17.77 -18.08
C TYR A 342 -9.88 17.47 -18.15
N ASN A 343 -10.77 18.37 -17.77
CA ASN A 343 -12.22 18.12 -17.72
C ASN A 343 -12.53 16.79 -16.97
N ILE A 344 -12.04 16.69 -15.75
CA ILE A 344 -12.28 15.57 -14.82
C ILE A 344 -12.91 16.10 -13.54
N THR A 345 -13.51 15.22 -12.75
CA THR A 345 -14.16 15.63 -11.50
C THR A 345 -13.24 15.42 -10.30
N TYR A 346 -13.32 16.34 -9.34
CA TYR A 346 -12.71 16.22 -8.02
C TYR A 346 -13.80 16.18 -6.93
N TYR A 347 -13.69 15.21 -6.02
CA TYR A 347 -14.59 15.06 -4.88
C TYR A 347 -13.82 15.18 -3.56
N ASP A 348 -14.23 16.12 -2.70
CA ASP A 348 -13.56 16.33 -1.42
C ASP A 348 -14.44 15.86 -0.25
N TYR A 349 -13.94 14.87 0.48
CA TYR A 349 -14.55 14.35 1.70
C TYR A 349 -13.74 14.68 2.96
N SER A 350 -12.65 15.45 2.85
CA SER A 350 -11.73 15.79 3.96
C SER A 350 -12.45 16.40 5.17
N HIS A 351 -13.51 17.17 4.93
CA HIS A 351 -14.33 17.83 5.95
C HIS A 351 -15.77 17.27 6.00
N ASP A 352 -15.98 16.01 5.60
CA ASP A 352 -17.31 15.41 5.61
C ASP A 352 -17.84 15.23 7.05
N GLU A 353 -18.99 15.86 7.35
CA GLU A 353 -19.60 15.88 8.68
C GLU A 353 -19.94 14.48 9.22
N ARG A 354 -20.14 13.48 8.35
CA ARG A 354 -20.40 12.08 8.75
C ARG A 354 -19.17 11.43 9.38
N TYR A 355 -17.98 11.98 9.13
CA TYR A 355 -16.69 11.45 9.54
C TYR A 355 -15.98 12.30 10.60
N GLN A 356 -15.99 13.63 10.48
CA GLN A 356 -15.09 14.52 11.24
C GLN A 356 -15.03 14.25 12.76
N THR A 357 -16.16 13.90 13.37
CA THR A 357 -16.31 13.61 14.81
C THR A 357 -16.52 12.11 15.11
N ASN A 358 -16.61 11.28 14.07
CA ASN A 358 -17.05 9.89 14.16
C ASN A 358 -15.87 8.91 14.27
N LEU A 359 -15.21 8.91 15.43
CA LEU A 359 -13.95 8.19 15.67
C LEU A 359 -14.04 6.66 15.53
N GLN A 360 -15.23 6.07 15.40
CA GLN A 360 -15.36 4.64 15.12
C GLN A 360 -14.94 4.26 13.69
N TYR A 361 -14.88 5.21 12.76
CA TYR A 361 -14.51 4.98 11.36
C TYR A 361 -13.01 5.11 11.09
N PHE A 362 -12.24 5.45 12.11
CA PHE A 362 -10.84 5.79 11.97
C PHE A 362 -9.93 4.84 12.75
N GLY A 363 -8.78 4.50 12.17
CA GLY A 363 -7.69 3.81 12.86
C GLY A 363 -6.77 4.80 13.60
N ASP A 364 -6.63 6.00 13.03
CA ASP A 364 -5.96 7.17 13.60
C ASP A 364 -6.56 8.47 13.05
N ALA A 365 -5.92 9.61 13.24
CA ALA A 365 -6.52 10.91 12.94
C ALA A 365 -6.78 11.21 11.45
N ASP A 366 -6.15 10.49 10.52
CA ASP A 366 -6.22 10.73 9.07
C ASP A 366 -6.44 9.46 8.23
N HIS A 367 -6.43 8.27 8.83
CA HIS A 367 -6.71 7.00 8.16
C HIS A 367 -8.03 6.38 8.62
N LEU A 368 -8.88 6.03 7.65
CA LEU A 368 -10.03 5.18 7.90
C LEU A 368 -9.59 3.80 8.39
N ASN A 369 -10.39 3.18 9.25
CA ASN A 369 -10.27 1.76 9.56
C ASN A 369 -11.19 0.95 8.64
N GLU A 370 -11.20 -0.37 8.78
CA GLU A 370 -12.05 -1.29 7.99
C GLU A 370 -13.53 -0.87 7.97
N LYS A 371 -14.09 -0.49 9.12
CA LYS A 371 -15.49 -0.03 9.21
C LYS A 371 -15.70 1.27 8.44
N GLY A 372 -14.78 2.21 8.56
CA GLY A 372 -14.80 3.47 7.82
C GLY A 372 -14.68 3.27 6.31
N ALA A 373 -13.82 2.36 5.88
CA ALA A 373 -13.57 2.03 4.48
C ALA A 373 -14.80 1.42 3.81
N VAL A 374 -15.48 0.48 4.49
CA VAL A 374 -16.73 -0.11 4.02
C VAL A 374 -17.81 0.97 3.87
N TYR A 375 -18.00 1.79 4.91
CA TYR A 375 -19.00 2.87 4.88
C TYR A 375 -18.70 3.89 3.78
N PHE A 376 -17.43 4.29 3.63
CA PHE A 376 -16.99 5.22 2.59
C PHE A 376 -17.23 4.66 1.20
N THR A 377 -16.81 3.43 0.95
CA THR A 377 -16.94 2.83 -0.37
C THR A 377 -18.41 2.63 -0.76
N GLU A 378 -19.27 2.20 0.16
CA GLU A 378 -20.71 2.10 -0.06
C GLU A 378 -21.33 3.46 -0.39
N MET A 379 -20.96 4.50 0.36
CA MET A 379 -21.40 5.87 0.12
C MET A 379 -21.01 6.36 -1.29
N LEU A 380 -19.76 6.11 -1.73
CA LEU A 380 -19.31 6.50 -3.07
C LEU A 380 -20.14 5.87 -4.18
N THR A 381 -20.66 4.64 -4.02
CA THR A 381 -21.51 4.00 -5.05
C THR A 381 -22.81 4.77 -5.31
N ASN A 382 -23.26 5.60 -4.37
CA ASN A 382 -24.48 6.39 -4.46
C ASN A 382 -24.22 7.84 -4.87
N GLU A 383 -23.09 8.40 -4.44
CA GLU A 383 -22.79 9.84 -4.55
C GLU A 383 -21.97 10.19 -5.79
N ILE A 384 -21.06 9.31 -6.21
CA ILE A 384 -20.17 9.56 -7.34
C ILE A 384 -20.91 9.18 -8.64
N PRO A 385 -21.34 10.15 -9.47
CA PRO A 385 -22.14 9.89 -10.66
C PRO A 385 -21.46 8.96 -11.66
N GLU A 386 -20.14 9.07 -11.83
CA GLU A 386 -19.37 8.22 -12.74
C GLU A 386 -19.43 6.74 -12.28
N LEU A 387 -19.21 6.49 -10.99
CA LEU A 387 -19.28 5.15 -10.40
C LEU A 387 -20.71 4.62 -10.45
N LYS A 388 -21.70 5.43 -10.09
CA LYS A 388 -23.11 5.06 -10.14
C LYS A 388 -23.54 4.66 -11.55
N ALA A 389 -23.23 5.49 -12.55
CA ALA A 389 -23.55 5.21 -13.94
C ALA A 389 -22.86 3.94 -14.45
N TYR A 390 -21.62 3.70 -14.03
CA TYR A 390 -20.90 2.47 -14.35
C TYR A 390 -21.61 1.24 -13.76
N LEU A 391 -21.99 1.30 -12.49
CA LEU A 391 -22.69 0.22 -11.78
C LEU A 391 -24.14 -0.02 -12.23
N GLU A 392 -24.77 0.94 -12.91
CA GLU A 392 -26.10 0.76 -13.52
C GLU A 392 -26.04 -0.04 -14.84
N THR A 393 -24.86 -0.13 -15.45
CA THR A 393 -24.64 -0.77 -16.76
C THR A 393 -23.82 -2.06 -16.71
N HIS A 394 -23.31 -2.42 -15.53
CA HIS A 394 -22.50 -3.61 -15.25
C HIS A 394 -23.01 -4.31 -13.99
#